data_AF-A0A2V9J0D3-F1
#
_entry.id   AF-A0A2V9J0D3-F1
#
_cell.length_a   1.000
_cell.length_b   1.000
_cell.length_c   1.000
_cell.angle_alpha   90.00
_cell.angle_beta   90.00
_cell.angle_gamma   90.00
#
_symmetry.space_group_name_H-M   'P 1'
#
loop_
_entity.id
_entity.type
_entity.pdbx_description
1 polymer ?
#
loop_
_entity_poly.entity_id
_entity_poly.type
_entity_poly.pdbx_seq_one_letter_code
_entity_poly.pdbx_strand_id
1 'polypeptide(L)'
;MKHRVVFIFGLQMLVLIARCGCQRERRTTVNIVGQNGPEFHFRGSGTLAYFAVYSPSYPAQAREPNDLSQAIWLVVPKQESKPVEEISPIRYAVLPDGYAQEKPGFGPPEPLMEGKQYYFHVDTRNAPGASGYFAIRGGKAVAVEGEHVCFGMQDGRWVRKSCDSQGK
;
A
#
# COMPACT_ATOMS: atom_id res chain seq x y z
N MET A 1 -41.38 18.43 43.67
CA MET A 1 -40.02 18.49 43.09
C MET A 1 -39.30 17.15 43.22
N LYS A 2 -39.60 16.14 42.37
CA LYS A 2 -38.84 14.86 42.36
C LYS A 2 -38.72 14.18 40.96
N HIS A 3 -39.16 14.85 39.89
CA HIS A 3 -39.14 14.27 38.53
C HIS A 3 -38.13 14.92 37.57
N ARG A 4 -37.35 15.91 38.02
CA ARG A 4 -36.39 16.62 37.14
C ARG A 4 -34.98 16.03 37.11
N VAL A 5 -34.64 15.09 38.02
CA VAL A 5 -33.28 14.54 38.13
C VAL A 5 -33.08 13.26 37.29
N VAL A 6 -34.13 12.48 37.07
CA VAL A 6 -34.02 11.18 36.37
C VAL A 6 -33.82 11.35 34.86
N PHE A 7 -34.36 12.42 34.27
CA PHE A 7 -34.29 12.66 32.81
C PHE A 7 -32.91 13.09 32.30
N ILE A 8 -32.05 13.61 33.19
CA ILE A 8 -30.71 14.11 32.80
C ILE A 8 -29.69 12.96 32.74
N PHE A 9 -29.83 11.95 33.60
CA PHE A 9 -28.92 10.79 33.63
C PHE A 9 -29.15 9.79 32.48
N GLY A 10 -30.38 9.63 32.00
CA GLY A 10 -30.68 8.75 30.86
C GLY A 10 -30.13 9.27 29.53
N LEU A 11 -30.09 10.59 29.35
CA LEU A 11 -29.60 11.22 28.11
C LEU A 11 -28.06 11.21 28.01
N GLN A 12 -27.35 11.33 29.14
CA GLN A 12 -25.89 11.23 29.15
C GLN A 12 -25.37 9.80 28.89
N MET A 13 -26.12 8.78 29.31
CA MET A 13 -25.73 7.38 29.09
C MET A 13 -25.91 6.95 27.62
N LEU A 14 -26.87 7.53 26.89
CA LEU A 14 -27.09 7.27 25.47
C LEU A 14 -26.00 7.90 24.57
N VAL A 15 -25.40 9.01 24.99
CA VAL A 15 -24.28 9.66 24.27
C VAL A 15 -22.96 8.88 24.40
N LEU A 16 -22.79 8.10 25.46
CA LEU A 16 -21.58 7.30 25.68
C LEU A 16 -21.56 6.00 24.85
N ILE A 17 -22.71 5.40 24.53
CA ILE A 17 -22.81 4.16 23.75
C ILE A 17 -22.52 4.43 22.25
N ALA A 18 -22.75 5.65 21.77
CA ALA A 18 -22.45 6.05 20.39
C ALA A 18 -20.94 6.22 20.09
N ARG A 19 -20.06 6.12 21.12
CA ARG A 19 -18.59 6.16 20.94
C ARG A 19 -17.96 4.78 20.78
N CYS A 20 -18.74 3.70 20.78
CA CYS A 20 -18.27 2.42 20.26
C CYS A 20 -18.28 2.44 18.72
N GLY A 21 -17.59 3.43 18.15
CA GLY A 21 -17.25 3.41 16.74
C GLY A 21 -16.26 2.29 16.55
N CYS A 22 -16.71 1.13 16.06
CA CYS A 22 -15.83 0.24 15.34
C CYS A 22 -15.10 1.12 14.32
N GLN A 23 -13.81 1.37 14.52
CA GLN A 23 -13.00 2.02 13.49
C GLN A 23 -13.12 1.11 12.27
N ARG A 24 -13.96 1.53 11.32
CA ARG A 24 -14.25 0.73 10.14
C ARG A 24 -12.95 0.57 9.38
N GLU A 25 -12.62 -0.67 9.02
CA GLU A 25 -11.47 -0.98 8.19
C GLU A 25 -11.52 -0.13 6.91
N ARG A 26 -10.50 0.69 6.70
CA ARG A 26 -10.34 1.55 5.53
C ARG A 26 -9.24 0.98 4.66
N ARG A 27 -9.61 0.56 3.44
CA ARG A 27 -8.66 0.16 2.39
C ARG A 27 -7.58 1.21 2.20
N THR A 28 -6.35 0.73 2.00
CA THR A 28 -5.22 1.57 1.67
C THR A 28 -5.44 2.21 0.29
N THR A 29 -5.21 3.51 0.16
CA THR A 29 -5.19 4.22 -1.11
C THR A 29 -3.88 4.96 -1.25
N VAL A 30 -3.36 5.06 -2.48
CA VAL A 30 -2.09 5.72 -2.76
C VAL A 30 -2.31 6.83 -3.77
N ASN A 31 -1.84 8.03 -3.44
CA ASN A 31 -1.69 9.12 -4.40
C ASN A 31 -0.20 9.32 -4.67
N ILE A 32 0.19 9.46 -5.95
CA ILE A 32 1.59 9.60 -6.36
C ILE A 32 1.82 11.02 -6.85
N VAL A 33 2.79 11.70 -6.25
CA VAL A 33 3.21 13.05 -6.61
C VAL A 33 4.73 13.16 -6.65
N GLY A 34 5.27 14.31 -7.07
CA GLY A 34 6.69 14.63 -6.96
C GLY A 34 7.36 14.98 -8.29
N GLN A 35 8.23 16.00 -8.25
CA GLN A 35 9.05 16.44 -9.40
C GLN A 35 10.49 15.92 -9.38
N ASN A 36 10.97 15.41 -8.24
CA ASN A 36 12.34 14.93 -8.03
C ASN A 36 12.31 13.49 -7.47
N GLY A 37 11.58 12.63 -8.17
CA GLY A 37 11.26 11.26 -7.75
C GLY A 37 9.85 11.13 -7.13
N PRO A 38 9.28 9.92 -7.15
CA PRO A 38 7.94 9.67 -6.63
C PRO A 38 7.86 9.78 -5.11
N GLU A 39 6.80 10.41 -4.66
CA GLU A 39 6.28 10.38 -3.30
C GLU A 39 4.95 9.64 -3.29
N PHE A 40 4.85 8.62 -2.46
CA PHE A 40 3.68 7.80 -2.28
C PHE A 40 2.95 8.25 -1.01
N HIS A 41 1.80 8.88 -1.20
CA HIS A 41 0.96 9.41 -0.12
C HIS A 41 -0.12 8.38 0.21
N PHE A 42 -0.08 7.84 1.42
CA PHE A 42 -0.98 6.78 1.86
C PHE A 42 -2.14 7.33 2.68
N ARG A 43 -3.29 6.68 2.55
CA ARG A 43 -4.43 6.78 3.48
C ARG A 43 -4.97 5.38 3.72
N GLY A 44 -5.53 5.12 4.90
CA GLY A 44 -6.03 3.80 5.26
C GLY A 44 -5.97 3.54 6.77
N SER A 45 -6.53 2.42 7.23
CA SER A 45 -6.52 2.04 8.65
C SER A 45 -5.49 0.95 8.99
N GLY A 46 -4.82 0.37 7.99
CA GLY A 46 -3.85 -0.70 8.19
C GLY A 46 -2.47 -0.21 8.63
N THR A 47 -1.63 -1.16 9.01
CA THR A 47 -0.19 -0.94 9.23
C THR A 47 0.62 -1.49 8.07
N LEU A 48 1.74 -0.85 7.72
CA LEU A 48 2.54 -1.27 6.56
C LEU A 48 3.32 -2.56 6.88
N ALA A 49 3.01 -3.64 6.17
CA ALA A 49 3.75 -4.90 6.26
C ALA A 49 5.02 -4.84 5.41
N TYR A 50 4.89 -4.42 4.16
CA TYR A 50 6.00 -4.03 3.30
C TYR A 50 5.53 -3.08 2.20
N PHE A 51 6.46 -2.29 1.66
CA PHE A 51 6.26 -1.49 0.47
C PHE A 51 7.29 -1.87 -0.58
N ALA A 52 6.84 -2.15 -1.80
CA ALA A 52 7.69 -2.57 -2.89
C ALA A 52 7.46 -1.71 -4.15
N VAL A 53 8.56 -1.37 -4.82
CA VAL A 53 8.57 -0.88 -6.20
C VAL A 53 9.27 -1.92 -7.06
N TYR A 54 8.64 -2.29 -8.17
CA TYR A 54 9.07 -3.36 -9.04
C TYR A 54 9.62 -2.85 -10.35
N SER A 55 10.51 -3.65 -10.95
CA SER A 55 11.12 -3.33 -12.23
C SER A 55 10.08 -3.15 -13.34
N PRO A 56 10.40 -2.41 -14.43
CA PRO A 56 9.54 -2.32 -15.60
C PRO A 56 9.26 -3.68 -16.27
N SER A 57 10.09 -4.69 -15.99
CA SER A 57 9.91 -6.05 -16.50
C SER A 57 8.99 -6.92 -15.66
N TYR A 58 8.52 -6.44 -14.50
CA TYR A 58 7.61 -7.19 -13.62
C TYR A 58 6.42 -7.79 -14.37
N PRO A 59 5.69 -7.06 -15.24
CA PRO A 59 4.55 -7.64 -15.92
C PRO A 59 4.91 -8.85 -16.79
N ALA A 60 6.11 -8.90 -17.36
CA ALA A 60 6.56 -10.02 -18.18
C ALA A 60 7.22 -11.15 -17.37
N GLN A 61 7.86 -10.85 -16.24
CA GLN A 61 8.75 -11.79 -15.54
C GLN A 61 8.18 -12.36 -14.23
N ALA A 62 7.18 -11.72 -13.62
CA ALA A 62 6.59 -12.17 -12.36
C ALA A 62 6.06 -13.61 -12.48
N ARG A 63 6.41 -14.44 -11.50
CA ARG A 63 6.00 -15.86 -11.42
C ARG A 63 4.81 -16.09 -10.50
N GLU A 64 4.57 -15.14 -9.60
CA GLU A 64 3.49 -15.15 -8.62
C GLU A 64 2.99 -13.71 -8.35
N PRO A 65 1.82 -13.55 -7.71
CA PRO A 65 1.35 -12.23 -7.28
C PRO A 65 2.40 -11.52 -6.43
N ASN A 66 2.75 -10.28 -6.80
CA ASN A 66 3.71 -9.46 -6.06
C ASN A 66 5.06 -10.16 -5.83
N ASP A 67 5.52 -10.92 -6.83
CA ASP A 67 6.80 -11.65 -6.82
C ASP A 67 7.97 -10.72 -6.41
N LEU A 68 8.35 -10.79 -5.13
CA LEU A 68 9.34 -9.92 -4.52
C LEU A 68 10.72 -10.09 -5.15
N SER A 69 10.98 -11.18 -5.90
CA SER A 69 12.23 -11.32 -6.66
C SER A 69 12.42 -10.23 -7.71
N GLN A 70 11.32 -9.62 -8.17
CA GLN A 70 11.29 -8.55 -9.17
C GLN A 70 11.30 -7.13 -8.58
N ALA A 71 11.29 -7.01 -7.24
CA ALA A 71 11.33 -5.72 -6.56
C ALA A 71 12.72 -5.08 -6.71
N ILE A 72 12.76 -3.86 -7.23
CA ILE A 72 13.97 -3.02 -7.30
C ILE A 72 14.16 -2.21 -6.03
N TRP A 73 13.08 -2.01 -5.28
CA TRP A 73 13.11 -1.41 -3.96
C TRP A 73 12.09 -2.11 -3.05
N LEU A 74 12.54 -2.59 -1.90
CA LEU A 74 11.71 -3.24 -0.90
C LEU A 74 11.98 -2.64 0.47
N VAL A 75 10.93 -2.10 1.08
CA VAL A 75 10.94 -1.45 2.39
C VAL A 75 10.12 -2.28 3.36
N VAL A 76 10.73 -2.64 4.49
CA VAL A 76 10.14 -3.50 5.53
C VAL A 76 10.33 -2.87 6.92
N PRO A 77 9.44 -3.13 7.89
CA PRO A 77 9.62 -2.66 9.26
C PRO A 77 10.85 -3.31 9.90
N LYS A 78 11.62 -2.54 10.67
CA LYS A 78 12.76 -3.08 11.45
C LYS A 78 12.32 -3.95 12.63
N GLN A 79 11.15 -3.63 13.19
CA GLN A 79 10.56 -4.30 14.34
C GLN A 79 9.05 -4.42 14.09
N GLU A 80 8.27 -3.46 14.59
CA GLU A 80 6.82 -3.44 14.44
C GLU A 80 6.37 -2.59 13.25
N SER A 81 5.31 -3.04 12.58
CA SER A 81 4.64 -2.28 11.52
C SER A 81 3.94 -1.05 12.09
N LYS A 82 4.05 0.10 11.42
CA LYS A 82 3.37 1.35 11.79
C LYS A 82 2.16 1.62 10.91
N PRO A 83 1.15 2.38 11.38
CA PRO A 83 0.01 2.82 10.57
C PRO A 83 0.49 3.49 9.27
N VAL A 84 -0.16 3.16 8.15
CA VAL A 84 0.23 3.71 6.83
C VAL A 84 0.11 5.24 6.78
N GLU A 85 -0.83 5.81 7.54
CA GLU A 85 -1.03 7.26 7.63
C GLU A 85 0.07 7.98 8.43
N GLU A 86 0.76 7.29 9.36
CA GLU A 86 1.85 7.86 10.15
C GLU A 86 3.15 7.99 9.35
N ILE A 87 3.41 7.03 8.47
CA ILE A 87 4.64 6.93 7.67
C ILE A 87 4.52 7.62 6.31
N SER A 88 3.36 8.19 6.01
CA SER A 88 3.08 8.89 4.76
C SER A 88 3.63 10.32 4.81
N PRO A 89 4.26 10.82 3.72
CA PRO A 89 4.55 10.12 2.48
C PRO A 89 5.85 9.29 2.56
N ILE A 90 5.92 8.23 1.75
CA ILE A 90 7.19 7.55 1.48
C ILE A 90 7.75 8.09 0.16
N ARG A 91 8.96 8.65 0.19
CA ARG A 91 9.68 9.06 -1.01
C ARG A 91 10.59 7.94 -1.51
N TYR A 92 10.63 7.71 -2.82
CA TYR A 92 11.50 6.68 -3.39
C TYR A 92 12.97 6.87 -2.99
N ALA A 93 13.64 5.77 -2.64
CA ALA A 93 15.01 5.73 -2.12
C ALA A 93 15.23 6.44 -0.77
N VAL A 94 14.16 6.82 -0.06
CA VAL A 94 14.23 7.41 1.29
C VAL A 94 13.48 6.50 2.25
N LEU A 95 14.17 6.04 3.29
CA LEU A 95 13.58 5.16 4.29
C LEU A 95 12.78 5.96 5.32
N PRO A 96 11.51 5.59 5.59
CA PRO A 96 10.77 6.16 6.70
C PRO A 96 11.29 5.64 8.05
N ASP A 97 11.06 6.41 9.10
CA ASP A 97 11.51 6.08 10.45
C ASP A 97 10.93 4.75 10.96
N GLY A 98 11.83 3.86 11.39
CA GLY A 98 11.47 2.51 11.86
C GLY A 98 11.45 1.45 10.76
N TYR A 99 11.78 1.81 9.52
CA TYR A 99 11.87 0.88 8.39
C TYR A 99 13.31 0.69 7.91
N ALA A 100 13.52 -0.39 7.18
CA ALA A 100 14.78 -0.75 6.54
C ALA A 100 14.54 -1.07 5.07
N GLN A 101 15.60 -0.94 4.28
CA GLN A 101 15.64 -1.44 2.92
C GLN A 101 16.09 -2.90 2.95
N GLU A 102 15.27 -3.80 2.43
CA GLU A 102 15.65 -5.18 2.20
C GLU A 102 16.20 -5.38 0.78
N LYS A 103 15.67 -4.64 -0.20
CA LYS A 103 16.18 -4.62 -1.57
C LYS A 103 16.43 -3.20 -2.07
N PRO A 104 17.59 -2.93 -2.70
CA PRO A 104 18.78 -3.78 -2.69
C PRO A 104 19.34 -3.93 -1.26
N GLY A 105 19.99 -5.05 -0.95
CA GLY A 105 20.55 -5.30 0.38
C GLY A 105 21.72 -4.38 0.75
N PHE A 106 22.30 -3.69 -0.24
CA PHE A 106 23.35 -2.70 -0.05
C PHE A 106 23.21 -1.57 -1.09
N GLY A 107 23.53 -0.34 -0.67
CA GLY A 107 23.44 0.85 -1.51
C GLY A 107 22.00 1.36 -1.73
N PRO A 108 21.83 2.48 -2.44
CA PRO A 108 20.51 2.96 -2.82
C PRO A 108 19.88 2.04 -3.88
N PRO A 109 18.53 2.03 -3.99
CA PRO A 109 17.87 1.35 -5.11
C PRO A 109 18.23 2.03 -6.43
N GLU A 110 18.07 1.28 -7.53
CA GLU A 110 18.35 1.80 -8.87
C GLU A 110 17.52 3.06 -9.16
N PRO A 111 18.11 4.08 -9.83
CA PRO A 111 17.38 5.27 -10.23
C PRO A 111 16.21 4.94 -11.18
N LEU A 112 15.10 5.63 -11.00
CA LEU A 112 13.95 5.53 -11.89
C LEU A 112 14.24 6.30 -13.18
N MET A 113 13.97 5.68 -14.33
CA MET A 113 14.33 6.20 -15.64
C MET A 113 13.15 6.87 -16.33
N GLU A 114 13.42 7.99 -17.00
CA GLU A 114 12.46 8.70 -17.86
C GLU A 114 11.85 7.76 -18.91
N GLY A 115 10.53 7.86 -19.12
CA GLY A 115 9.78 7.04 -20.06
C GLY A 115 9.51 5.59 -19.63
N LYS A 116 10.02 5.15 -18.47
CA LYS A 116 9.74 3.82 -17.94
C LYS A 116 8.52 3.82 -17.03
N GLN A 117 7.80 2.70 -17.06
CA GLN A 117 6.67 2.40 -16.19
C GLN A 117 7.10 1.38 -15.13
N TYR A 118 6.65 1.59 -13.90
CA TYR A 118 6.96 0.79 -12.73
C TYR A 118 5.65 0.38 -12.06
N TYR A 119 5.67 -0.76 -11.37
CA TYR A 119 4.58 -1.22 -10.52
C TYR A 119 4.96 -0.96 -9.06
N PHE A 120 3.98 -0.60 -8.23
CA PHE A 120 4.15 -0.56 -6.78
C PHE A 120 3.12 -1.43 -6.08
N HIS A 121 3.50 -1.98 -4.93
CA HIS A 121 2.61 -2.71 -4.04
C HIS A 121 2.82 -2.28 -2.59
N VAL A 122 1.72 -1.96 -1.93
CA VAL A 122 1.63 -1.64 -0.50
C VAL A 122 0.87 -2.78 0.15
N ASP A 123 1.60 -3.66 0.83
CA ASP A 123 0.99 -4.72 1.62
C ASP A 123 0.76 -4.22 3.04
N THR A 124 -0.42 -4.53 3.60
CA THR A 124 -0.82 -4.03 4.91
C THR A 124 -1.37 -5.12 5.80
N ARG A 125 -1.15 -4.98 7.11
CA ARG A 125 -1.83 -5.78 8.13
C ARG A 125 -3.12 -5.07 8.54
N ASN A 126 -4.17 -5.85 8.84
CA ASN A 126 -5.46 -5.38 9.37
C ASN A 126 -6.22 -4.37 8.49
N ALA A 127 -5.89 -4.30 7.20
CA ALA A 127 -6.66 -3.63 6.15
C ALA A 127 -6.22 -4.14 4.78
N PRO A 128 -7.01 -3.97 3.71
CA PRO A 128 -6.58 -4.34 2.36
C PRO A 128 -5.51 -3.37 1.86
N GLY A 129 -4.48 -3.93 1.23
CA GLY A 129 -3.40 -3.20 0.60
C GLY A 129 -3.81 -2.44 -0.67
N ALA A 130 -2.82 -1.84 -1.31
CA ALA A 130 -2.99 -1.05 -2.52
C ALA A 130 -1.86 -1.33 -3.51
N SER A 131 -2.16 -1.21 -4.79
CA SER A 131 -1.17 -1.36 -5.84
C SER A 131 -1.55 -0.55 -7.07
N GLY A 132 -0.58 -0.32 -7.94
CA GLY A 132 -0.82 0.42 -9.17
C GLY A 132 0.45 0.62 -9.97
N TYR A 133 0.29 1.33 -11.09
CA TYR A 133 1.39 1.67 -11.98
C TYR A 133 1.65 3.16 -11.98
N PHE A 134 2.92 3.51 -12.16
CA PHE A 134 3.34 4.89 -12.39
C PHE A 134 4.44 4.93 -13.44
N ALA A 135 4.56 6.04 -14.14
CA ALA A 135 5.63 6.29 -15.11
C ALA A 135 6.39 7.55 -14.75
N ILE A 136 7.66 7.61 -15.14
CA ILE A 136 8.45 8.85 -15.07
C ILE A 136 8.25 9.62 -16.38
N ARG A 137 7.69 10.82 -16.29
CA ARG A 137 7.41 11.73 -17.43
C ARG A 137 7.85 13.15 -17.10
N GLY A 138 8.76 13.70 -17.89
CA GLY A 138 9.35 15.01 -17.67
C GLY A 138 9.98 15.16 -16.27
N GLY A 139 10.63 14.10 -15.77
CA GLY A 139 11.19 14.02 -14.42
C GLY A 139 10.16 13.83 -13.30
N LYS A 140 8.86 13.79 -13.60
CA LYS A 140 7.79 13.64 -12.60
C LYS A 140 7.25 12.22 -12.60
N ALA A 141 6.86 11.73 -11.42
CA ALA A 141 6.08 10.50 -11.35
C ALA A 141 4.61 10.80 -11.62
N VAL A 142 4.00 10.06 -12.53
CA VAL A 142 2.57 10.14 -12.85
C VAL A 142 1.92 8.78 -12.75
N ALA A 143 0.76 8.70 -12.09
CA ALA A 143 -0.05 7.49 -12.10
C ALA A 143 -0.52 7.18 -13.53
N VAL A 144 -0.44 5.91 -13.91
CA VAL A 144 -0.83 5.42 -15.25
C VAL A 144 -1.56 4.10 -15.13
N GLU A 145 -2.32 3.74 -16.16
CA GLU A 145 -2.78 2.37 -16.33
C GLU A 145 -1.61 1.47 -16.74
N GLY A 146 -1.67 0.19 -16.38
CA GLY A 146 -0.64 -0.76 -16.75
C GLY A 146 -1.21 -2.13 -17.09
N GLU A 147 -0.33 -2.99 -17.60
CA GLU A 147 -0.68 -4.36 -17.94
C GLU A 147 -1.09 -5.12 -16.67
N HIS A 148 -2.32 -5.58 -16.62
CA HIS A 148 -2.80 -6.38 -15.51
C HIS A 148 -2.24 -7.80 -15.67
N VAL A 149 -1.44 -8.23 -14.70
CA VAL A 149 -0.96 -9.61 -14.64
C VAL A 149 -1.77 -10.35 -13.62
N CYS A 150 -2.49 -11.37 -14.08
CA CYS A 150 -3.32 -12.20 -13.24
C CYS A 150 -2.71 -13.58 -13.07
N PHE A 151 -2.80 -14.08 -11.85
CA PHE A 151 -2.37 -15.41 -11.49
C PHE A 151 -3.56 -16.19 -10.94
N GLY A 152 -3.52 -17.50 -11.13
CA GLY A 152 -4.41 -18.45 -10.46
C GLY A 152 -3.60 -19.58 -9.84
N MET A 153 -4.21 -20.29 -8.91
CA MET A 153 -3.64 -21.52 -8.35
C MET A 153 -4.01 -22.70 -9.23
N GLN A 154 -3.01 -23.48 -9.64
CA GLN A 154 -3.19 -24.75 -10.33
C GLN A 154 -2.19 -25.75 -9.76
N ASP A 155 -2.69 -26.89 -9.27
CA ASP A 155 -1.88 -27.95 -8.66
C ASP A 155 -0.92 -27.45 -7.56
N GLY A 156 -1.40 -26.52 -6.73
CA GLY A 156 -0.61 -25.92 -5.65
C GLY A 156 0.46 -24.93 -6.09
N ARG A 157 0.50 -24.54 -7.37
CA ARG A 157 1.46 -23.56 -7.92
C ARG A 157 0.75 -22.36 -8.52
N TRP A 158 1.40 -21.21 -8.44
CA TRP A 158 0.99 -20.03 -9.18
C TRP A 158 1.24 -20.23 -10.67
N VAL A 159 0.23 -19.95 -11.47
CA VAL A 159 0.29 -19.95 -12.92
C VAL A 159 -0.33 -18.67 -13.47
N ARG A 160 0.26 -18.11 -14.52
CA ARG A 160 -0.34 -16.97 -15.23
C ARG A 160 -1.66 -17.37 -15.86
N LYS A 161 -2.66 -16.51 -15.75
CA LYS A 161 -3.99 -16.68 -16.31
C LYS A 161 -4.43 -15.37 -16.97
N SER A 162 -5.39 -15.47 -17.90
CA SER A 162 -6.09 -14.28 -18.38
C SER A 162 -6.84 -13.65 -17.20
N CYS A 163 -6.79 -12.31 -17.09
CA CYS A 163 -7.57 -11.60 -16.09
C CYS A 163 -9.08 -11.78 -16.27
N ASP A 164 -9.54 -12.09 -17.47
CA ASP A 164 -10.96 -12.36 -17.77
C ASP A 164 -11.43 -13.71 -17.21
N SER A 165 -10.51 -14.59 -16.84
CA SER A 165 -10.83 -15.92 -16.29
C SER A 165 -11.13 -15.90 -14.79
N GLN A 166 -11.04 -14.74 -14.13
CA GLN A 166 -11.45 -14.56 -12.73
C GLN A 166 -12.96 -14.30 -12.64
N GLY A 167 -13.75 -15.26 -13.13
CA GLY A 167 -15.21 -15.11 -13.21
C GLY A 167 -15.94 -16.39 -13.61
N LYS A 168 -15.99 -17.36 -12.68
CA LYS A 168 -17.19 -18.13 -12.30
C LYS A 168 -16.94 -18.87 -11.00
#